data_AF-A0A9Q3D7A0-F1
#
_entry.id   AF-A0A9Q3D7A0-F1
#
_cell.length_a   1.000
_cell.length_b   1.000
_cell.length_c   1.000
_cell.angle_alpha   90.00
_cell.angle_beta   90.00
_cell.angle_gamma   90.00
#
_symmetry.space_group_name_H-M   'P 1'
#
loop_
_entity.id
_entity.type
_entity.pdbx_description
1 polymer ?
#
loop_
_entity_poly.entity_id
_entity_poly.type
_entity_poly.pdbx_seq_one_letter_code
_entity_poly.pdbx_strand_id
1 'polypeptide(L)'
;MKSFLGFASYYRNHIKYFAHITSSLYKLCSKDVVFEITKERRDAYERVKCELTKASVLILPYFELPLKVDIDAACRQGLGEALHQRQVVDGEPREGVICYISRQLKDSEALYGATPTECLSLVWALVKLHYYLEGAVFEV
;
A
#
# COMPACT_ATOMS: atom_id res chain seq x y z
N MET A 1 -10.26 -12.53 -14.27
CA MET A 1 -9.14 -11.95 -13.51
C MET A 1 -9.15 -10.42 -13.46
N LYS A 2 -9.16 -9.73 -14.61
CA LYS A 2 -9.16 -8.26 -14.68
C LYS A 2 -10.30 -7.60 -13.87
N SER A 3 -11.52 -8.14 -13.95
CA SER A 3 -12.67 -7.66 -13.16
C SER A 3 -12.43 -7.77 -11.64
N PHE A 4 -11.93 -8.93 -11.17
CA PHE A 4 -11.60 -9.13 -9.75
C PHE A 4 -10.53 -8.15 -9.26
N LEU A 5 -9.45 -7.98 -10.03
CA LEU A 5 -8.39 -7.03 -9.66
C LEU A 5 -8.89 -5.59 -9.69
N GLY A 6 -9.78 -5.25 -10.63
CA GLY A 6 -10.46 -3.95 -10.65
C GLY A 6 -11.25 -3.70 -9.37
N PHE A 7 -12.08 -4.66 -8.96
CA PHE A 7 -12.82 -4.59 -7.69
C PHE A 7 -11.88 -4.48 -6.48
N ALA A 8 -10.89 -5.37 -6.37
CA ALA A 8 -9.95 -5.36 -5.25
C ALA A 8 -9.12 -4.07 -5.19
N SER A 9 -8.82 -3.46 -6.36
CA SER A 9 -8.06 -2.20 -6.42
C SER A 9 -8.80 -1.02 -5.82
N TYR A 10 -10.13 -1.05 -5.77
CA TYR A 10 -10.93 -0.03 -5.10
C TYR A 10 -10.60 0.05 -3.60
N TYR A 11 -10.36 -1.11 -2.98
CA TYR A 11 -10.01 -1.23 -1.56
C TYR A 11 -8.50 -1.31 -1.33
N ARG A 12 -7.66 -0.93 -2.30
CA ARG A 12 -6.20 -1.05 -2.16
C ARG A 12 -5.64 -0.31 -0.94
N ASN A 13 -6.28 0.80 -0.54
CA ASN A 13 -5.86 1.61 0.60
C ASN A 13 -6.11 0.94 1.96
N HIS A 14 -6.89 -0.13 1.97
CA HIS A 14 -7.24 -0.93 3.14
C HIS A 14 -6.32 -2.14 3.30
N ILE A 15 -5.49 -2.45 2.29
CA ILE A 15 -4.71 -3.68 2.22
C ILE A 15 -3.22 -3.33 2.24
N LYS A 16 -2.55 -3.73 3.33
CA LYS A 16 -1.10 -3.59 3.44
C LYS A 16 -0.39 -4.38 2.32
N TYR A 17 0.56 -3.73 1.65
CA TYR A 17 1.33 -4.31 0.54
C TYR A 17 0.48 -4.85 -0.63
N PHE A 18 -0.67 -4.24 -0.93
CA PHE A 18 -1.56 -4.66 -2.02
C PHE A 18 -0.82 -4.90 -3.36
N ALA A 19 0.07 -3.98 -3.76
CA ALA A 19 0.82 -4.09 -5.01
C ALA A 19 1.76 -5.31 -5.07
N HIS A 20 2.30 -5.72 -3.92
CA HIS A 20 3.14 -6.91 -3.81
C HIS A 20 2.30 -8.18 -3.96
N ILE A 21 1.21 -8.29 -3.19
CA ILE A 21 0.32 -9.48 -3.20
C ILE A 21 -0.27 -9.69 -4.61
N THR A 22 -0.69 -8.61 -5.26
CA THR A 22 -1.33 -8.69 -6.58
C THR A 22 -0.37 -8.78 -7.76
N SER A 23 0.95 -8.75 -7.52
CA SER A 23 1.96 -8.72 -8.58
C SER A 23 1.87 -9.89 -9.55
N SER A 24 1.84 -11.12 -9.02
CA SER A 24 1.71 -12.35 -9.81
C SER A 24 0.38 -12.43 -10.56
N LEU A 25 -0.66 -11.79 -10.02
CA LEU A 25 -2.01 -11.72 -10.57
C LEU A 25 -2.13 -10.71 -11.72
N TYR A 26 -1.44 -9.57 -11.63
CA TYR A 26 -1.37 -8.59 -12.73
C TYR A 26 -0.60 -9.15 -13.93
N LYS A 27 0.44 -9.96 -13.70
CA LYS A 27 1.18 -10.66 -14.78
C LYS A 27 0.27 -11.57 -15.61
N LEU A 28 -0.74 -12.21 -15.01
CA LEU A 28 -1.75 -13.01 -15.72
C LEU A 28 -2.65 -12.19 -16.66
N CYS A 29 -2.69 -10.86 -16.50
CA CYS A 29 -3.54 -9.99 -17.30
C CYS A 29 -2.84 -9.46 -18.57
N SER A 30 -1.54 -9.74 -18.71
CA SER A 30 -0.71 -9.41 -19.88
C SER A 30 -1.06 -10.29 -21.08
N LYS A 31 -0.88 -9.76 -22.30
CA LYS A 31 -1.25 -10.46 -23.54
C LYS A 31 -0.36 -11.67 -23.84
N ASP A 32 0.90 -11.62 -23.40
CA ASP A 32 1.93 -12.61 -23.76
C ASP A 32 2.09 -13.71 -22.69
N VAL A 33 1.18 -13.78 -21.71
CA VAL A 33 1.28 -14.72 -20.59
C VAL A 33 0.15 -15.74 -20.66
N VAL A 34 0.53 -17.02 -20.67
CA VAL A 34 -0.43 -18.12 -20.57
C VAL A 34 -1.16 -18.05 -19.23
N PHE A 35 -2.49 -18.15 -19.29
CA PHE A 35 -3.32 -18.17 -18.09
C PHE A 35 -3.14 -19.50 -17.35
N GLU A 36 -2.31 -19.49 -16.30
CA GLU A 36 -2.04 -20.65 -15.47
C GLU A 36 -2.19 -20.29 -13.98
N ILE A 37 -2.99 -21.04 -13.23
CA ILE A 37 -3.09 -20.85 -11.78
C ILE A 37 -2.07 -21.75 -11.08
N THR A 38 -0.86 -21.21 -10.92
CA THR A 38 0.18 -21.80 -10.07
C THR A 38 -0.21 -21.68 -8.60
N LYS A 39 0.49 -22.43 -7.72
CA LYS A 39 0.30 -22.33 -6.26
C LYS A 39 0.46 -20.89 -5.76
N GLU A 40 1.51 -20.19 -6.20
CA GLU A 40 1.76 -18.79 -5.86
C GLU A 40 0.59 -17.87 -6.22
N ARG A 41 0.04 -18.01 -7.43
CA ARG A 41 -1.10 -17.20 -7.90
C ARG A 41 -2.38 -17.53 -7.13
N ARG A 42 -2.59 -18.80 -6.77
CA ARG A 42 -3.72 -19.21 -5.92
C ARG A 42 -3.60 -18.61 -4.52
N ASP A 43 -2.42 -18.69 -3.91
CA ASP A 43 -2.15 -18.16 -2.57
C ASP A 43 -2.32 -16.63 -2.55
N ALA A 44 -1.84 -15.94 -3.59
CA ALA A 44 -2.07 -14.49 -3.77
C ALA A 44 -3.56 -14.15 -3.87
N TYR A 45 -4.32 -14.90 -4.67
CA TYR A 45 -5.76 -14.69 -4.83
C TYR A 45 -6.54 -14.87 -3.52
N GLU A 46 -6.26 -15.95 -2.79
CA GLU A 46 -6.91 -16.20 -1.49
C GLU A 46 -6.47 -15.19 -0.43
N ARG A 47 -5.21 -14.73 -0.47
CA ARG A 47 -4.74 -13.67 0.42
C ARG A 47 -5.50 -12.36 0.19
N VAL A 48 -5.71 -11.94 -1.06
CA VAL A 48 -6.50 -10.74 -1.37
C VAL A 48 -7.93 -10.88 -0.85
N LYS A 49 -8.58 -12.04 -1.06
CA LYS A 49 -9.92 -12.30 -0.51
C LYS A 49 -9.93 -12.19 1.01
N CYS A 50 -8.96 -12.81 1.67
CA CYS A 50 -8.83 -12.78 3.12
C CYS A 50 -8.69 -11.34 3.64
N GLU A 51 -7.81 -10.54 3.05
CA GLU A 51 -7.62 -9.14 3.44
C GLU A 51 -8.85 -8.26 3.15
N LEU A 52 -9.58 -8.52 2.06
CA LEU A 52 -10.87 -7.83 1.79
C LEU A 52 -11.96 -8.17 2.79
N THR A 53 -11.94 -9.40 3.33
CA THR A 53 -12.91 -9.85 4.35
C THR A 53 -12.50 -9.49 5.77
N LYS A 54 -11.22 -9.20 6.00
CA LYS A 54 -10.75 -8.69 7.28
C LYS A 54 -11.18 -7.24 7.41
N ALA A 55 -11.77 -6.90 8.56
CA ALA A 55 -11.96 -5.52 8.93
C ALA A 55 -10.59 -4.87 9.16
N SER A 56 -10.03 -4.24 8.12
CA SER A 56 -8.96 -3.27 8.33
C SER A 56 -9.60 -2.09 9.05
N VAL A 57 -9.20 -1.89 10.31
CA VAL A 57 -9.64 -0.74 11.11
C VAL A 57 -8.90 0.48 10.61
N LEU A 58 -9.32 1.00 9.45
CA LEU A 58 -8.90 2.32 9.02
C LEU A 58 -9.61 3.35 9.89
N ILE A 59 -8.87 4.34 10.33
CA ILE A 59 -9.40 5.46 11.10
C ILE A 59 -9.59 6.69 10.21
N LEU A 60 -10.54 7.54 10.59
CA LEU A 60 -10.69 8.85 9.96
C LEU A 60 -9.59 9.79 10.47
N PRO A 61 -8.95 10.58 9.59
CA PRO A 61 -7.92 11.51 10.00
C PRO A 61 -8.54 12.73 10.71
N TYR A 62 -7.91 13.15 11.81
CA TYR A 62 -8.12 14.44 12.45
C TYR A 62 -7.00 15.39 12.08
N PHE A 63 -7.24 16.32 11.16
CA PHE A 63 -6.21 17.20 10.61
C PHE A 63 -5.58 18.18 11.62
N GLU A 64 -6.18 18.33 12.80
CA GLU A 64 -5.62 19.13 13.91
C GLU A 64 -4.51 18.38 14.68
N LEU A 65 -4.43 17.05 14.53
CA LEU A 65 -3.43 16.22 15.17
C LEU A 65 -2.31 15.86 14.19
N PRO A 66 -1.07 15.66 14.67
CA PRO A 66 0.04 15.25 13.83
C PRO A 66 -0.25 13.93 13.10
N LEU A 67 0.08 13.89 11.81
CA LEU A 67 0.07 12.68 10.99
C LEU A 67 1.46 12.03 11.02
N LYS A 68 1.53 10.70 10.82
CA LYS A 68 2.79 9.95 10.74
C LYS A 68 2.84 9.14 9.45
N VAL A 69 3.88 9.31 8.67
CA VAL A 69 4.10 8.56 7.43
C VAL A 69 5.17 7.50 7.67
N ASP A 70 4.76 6.24 7.80
CA ASP A 70 5.70 5.13 7.89
C ASP A 70 6.14 4.69 6.51
N ILE A 71 7.44 4.78 6.23
CA ILE A 71 8.04 4.38 4.96
C ILE A 71 8.64 2.99 5.08
N ASP A 72 8.20 2.07 4.22
CA ASP A 72 8.79 0.74 4.09
C ASP A 72 9.14 0.44 2.62
N ALA A 73 10.38 0.74 2.26
CA ALA A 73 10.93 0.45 0.95
C ALA A 73 11.49 -0.97 0.92
N ALA A 74 10.66 -1.96 0.55
CA ALA A 74 11.12 -3.32 0.33
C ALA A 74 12.03 -3.37 -0.91
N CYS A 75 13.34 -3.26 -0.68
CA CYS A 75 14.40 -3.30 -1.68
C CYS A 75 14.15 -4.47 -2.65
N ARG A 76 13.77 -4.14 -3.90
CA ARG A 76 13.55 -5.02 -5.07
C ARG A 76 12.13 -5.50 -5.39
N GLN A 77 11.12 -5.28 -4.55
CA GLN A 77 9.77 -5.82 -4.82
C GLN A 77 8.72 -4.74 -5.08
N GLY A 78 8.87 -3.57 -4.48
CA GLY A 78 7.88 -2.50 -4.56
C GLY A 78 8.09 -1.46 -3.48
N LEU A 79 7.27 -0.43 -3.51
CA LEU A 79 7.14 0.57 -2.46
C LEU A 79 5.87 0.27 -1.66
N GLY A 80 5.94 0.40 -0.34
CA GLY A 80 4.80 0.28 0.56
C GLY A 80 4.94 1.25 1.72
N GLU A 81 3.98 2.15 1.87
CA GLU A 81 3.97 3.13 2.94
C GLU A 81 2.59 3.16 3.57
N ALA A 82 2.54 3.67 4.79
CA ALA A 82 1.33 3.73 5.55
C ALA A 82 1.22 5.08 6.24
N LEU A 83 0.04 5.69 6.15
CA LEU A 83 -0.28 6.90 6.87
C LEU A 83 -1.00 6.50 8.15
N HIS A 84 -0.46 6.93 9.27
CA HIS A 84 -0.94 6.63 10.61
C HIS A 84 -1.24 7.92 11.37
N GLN A 85 -2.07 7.80 12.39
CA GLN A 85 -2.29 8.87 13.34
C GLN A 85 -2.55 8.30 14.73
N ARG A 86 -1.94 8.95 15.72
CA ARG A 86 -2.25 8.70 17.13
C ARG A 86 -3.42 9.58 17.53
N GLN A 87 -4.52 8.94 17.93
CA GLN A 87 -5.77 9.61 18.33
C GLN A 87 -6.34 8.97 19.59
N VAL A 88 -7.16 9.70 20.34
CA VAL A 88 -7.88 9.15 21.48
C VAL A 88 -9.24 8.65 21.00
N VAL A 89 -9.50 7.36 21.14
CA VAL A 89 -10.79 6.74 20.80
C VAL A 89 -11.34 6.08 22.06
N ASP A 90 -12.56 6.44 22.44
CA ASP A 90 -13.21 5.97 23.67
C ASP A 90 -12.39 6.23 24.95
N GLY A 91 -11.66 7.35 24.99
CA GLY A 91 -10.82 7.74 26.13
C GLY A 91 -9.41 7.12 26.15
N GLU A 92 -9.10 6.21 25.24
CA GLU A 92 -7.80 5.53 25.17
C GLU A 92 -6.96 6.00 23.96
N PRO A 93 -5.67 6.28 24.13
CA PRO A 93 -4.79 6.59 23.00
C PRO A 93 -4.59 5.35 22.14
N ARG A 94 -4.93 5.47 20.86
CA ARG A 94 -4.75 4.43 19.84
C ARG A 94 -4.02 4.99 18.64
N GLU A 95 -3.06 4.23 18.15
CA GLU A 95 -2.46 4.48 16.84
C GLU A 95 -3.28 3.72 15.80
N GLY A 96 -3.91 4.45 14.88
CA GLY A 96 -4.71 3.88 13.81
C GLY A 96 -4.08 4.17 12.46
N VAL A 97 -4.31 3.27 11.51
CA VAL A 97 -3.89 3.48 10.12
C VAL A 97 -4.99 4.27 9.42
N ILE A 98 -4.65 5.34 8.73
CA ILE A 98 -5.57 6.09 7.88
C ILE A 98 -5.65 5.45 6.50
N CYS A 99 -4.50 5.14 5.89
CA CYS A 99 -4.44 4.44 4.63
C CYS A 99 -3.10 3.78 4.38
N TYR A 100 -3.11 2.71 3.59
CA TYR A 100 -1.93 2.12 2.98
C TYR A 100 -1.76 2.61 1.54
N ILE A 101 -0.54 2.91 1.14
CA ILE A 101 -0.19 3.11 -0.25
C ILE A 101 0.87 2.07 -0.64
N SER A 102 0.77 1.57 -1.86
CA SER A 102 1.78 0.66 -2.39
C SER A 102 1.80 0.71 -3.91
N ARG A 103 2.98 0.52 -4.50
CA ARG A 103 3.14 0.37 -5.95
C ARG A 103 4.33 -0.53 -6.27
N GLN A 104 4.34 -1.05 -7.49
CA GLN A 104 5.51 -1.75 -8.01
C GLN A 104 6.57 -0.73 -8.47
N LEU A 105 7.83 -1.15 -8.38
CA LEU A 105 8.94 -0.41 -8.97
C LEU A 105 8.86 -0.51 -10.49
N LYS A 106 9.23 0.56 -11.17
CA LYS A 106 9.50 0.54 -12.61
C LYS A 106 10.82 -0.19 -12.88
N ASP A 107 11.02 -0.68 -14.09
CA ASP A 107 12.25 -1.39 -14.46
C ASP A 107 13.52 -0.57 -14.20
N SER A 108 13.46 0.75 -14.43
CA SER A 108 14.57 1.66 -14.13
C SER A 108 14.81 1.86 -12.62
N GLU A 109 13.74 1.83 -11.83
CA GLU A 109 13.80 2.01 -10.36
C GLU A 109 14.25 0.71 -9.68
N ALA A 110 13.98 -0.46 -10.27
CA ALA A 110 14.41 -1.76 -9.76
C ALA A 110 15.94 -1.95 -9.74
N LEU A 111 16.67 -1.12 -10.49
CA LEU A 111 18.13 -1.10 -10.53
C LEU A 111 18.76 -0.24 -9.44
N TYR A 112 17.96 0.51 -8.68
CA TYR A 112 18.46 1.36 -7.61
C TYR A 112 18.98 0.55 -6.42
N GLY A 113 20.00 1.09 -5.74
CA GLY A 113 20.44 0.59 -4.43
C GLY A 113 19.39 0.88 -3.35
N ALA A 114 19.66 0.43 -2.11
CA ALA A 114 18.76 0.65 -0.98
C ALA A 114 18.49 2.14 -0.71
N THR A 115 19.55 2.94 -0.56
CA THR A 115 19.42 4.37 -0.21
C THR A 115 18.66 5.20 -1.26
N PRO A 116 18.93 5.09 -2.58
CA PRO A 116 18.11 5.79 -3.56
C PRO A 116 16.65 5.29 -3.61
N THR A 117 16.40 4.02 -3.29
CA THR A 117 15.05 3.47 -3.22
C THR A 117 14.27 4.01 -2.02
N GLU A 118 14.91 4.14 -0.86
CA GLU A 118 14.32 4.78 0.32
C GLU A 118 13.95 6.23 0.05
N CYS A 119 14.85 6.99 -0.59
CA CYS A 119 14.57 8.38 -0.99
C CYS A 119 13.42 8.47 -2.00
N LEU A 120 13.37 7.55 -2.97
CA LEU A 120 12.26 7.45 -3.92
C LEU A 120 10.93 7.15 -3.19
N SER A 121 10.95 6.25 -2.20
CA SER A 121 9.79 5.91 -1.38
C SER A 121 9.27 7.14 -0.64
N LEU A 122 10.16 7.89 0.00
CA LEU A 122 9.84 9.15 0.69
C LEU A 122 9.18 10.17 -0.24
N VAL A 123 9.85 10.51 -1.34
CA VAL A 123 9.34 11.50 -2.31
C VAL A 123 8.00 11.04 -2.88
N TRP A 124 7.88 9.76 -3.20
CA TRP A 124 6.64 9.20 -3.73
C TRP A 124 5.50 9.25 -2.72
N ALA A 125 5.75 8.89 -1.46
CA ALA A 125 4.75 8.92 -0.40
C ALA A 125 4.20 10.32 -0.16
N LEU A 126 5.08 11.33 -0.09
CA LEU A 126 4.69 12.74 0.08
C LEU A 126 3.82 13.23 -1.07
N VAL A 127 4.23 12.97 -2.32
CA VAL A 127 3.45 13.35 -3.50
C VAL A 127 2.11 12.61 -3.52
N LYS A 128 2.11 11.31 -3.17
CA LYS A 128 0.90 10.50 -3.22
C LYS A 128 -0.10 10.91 -2.16
N LEU A 129 0.37 11.26 -0.96
CA LEU A 129 -0.45 11.63 0.20
C LEU A 129 -0.66 13.15 0.35
N HIS A 130 -0.32 13.96 -0.67
CA HIS A 130 -0.42 15.42 -0.60
C HIS A 130 -1.78 15.92 -0.07
N TYR A 131 -2.87 15.27 -0.46
CA TYR A 131 -4.23 15.61 -0.03
C TYR A 131 -4.50 15.41 1.46
N TYR A 132 -3.64 14.68 2.19
CA TYR A 132 -3.66 14.59 3.65
C TYR A 132 -2.62 15.48 4.32
N LEU A 133 -1.45 15.62 3.70
CA LEU A 133 -0.28 16.26 4.31
C LEU A 133 -0.25 17.78 4.11
N GLU A 134 -0.90 18.29 3.07
CA GLU A 134 -0.90 19.72 2.76
C GLU A 134 -1.62 20.51 3.85
N GLY A 135 -0.88 21.42 4.51
CA GLY A 135 -1.39 22.22 5.62
C GLY A 135 -1.47 21.50 6.97
N ALA A 136 -1.14 20.20 7.02
CA ALA A 136 -1.10 19.43 8.26
C ALA A 136 0.32 19.38 8.85
N VAL A 137 0.41 19.20 10.17
CA VAL A 137 1.67 18.83 10.82
C VAL A 137 1.86 17.33 10.65
N PHE A 138 3.03 16.91 10.17
CA PHE A 138 3.33 15.50 10.03
C PHE A 138 4.79 15.17 10.33
N GLU A 139 5.03 13.92 10.68
CA GLU A 139 6.34 13.31 10.83
C GLU A 139 6.49 12.12 9.86
N VAL A 140 7.74 11.80 9.54
CA VAL A 140 8.13 10.70 8.65
C VAL A 140 9.19 9.86 9.34
#